data_AF-A0A6V7HW92-F1
#
_entry.id   AF-A0A6V7HW92-F1
#
_cell.length_a   1.000
_cell.length_b   1.000
_cell.length_c   1.000
_cell.angle_alpha   90.00
_cell.angle_beta   90.00
_cell.angle_gamma   90.00
#
_symmetry.space_group_name_H-M   'P 1'
#
loop_
_entity.id
_entity.type
_entity.pdbx_description
1 polymer ?
#
loop_
_entity_poly.entity_id
_entity_poly.type
_entity_poly.pdbx_seq_one_letter_code
_entity_poly.pdbx_strand_id
1 'polypeptide(L)' 'CSEKCGIGIRKRPYWCQVQNHVINPVYCRDPLPPVEESCYAGPCHYWSKGEWGS' A
#
# COMPACT_ATOMS: atom_id res chain seq x y z
N CYS A 1 0.05 -2.49 -3.38
CA CYS A 1 -0.41 -3.15 -2.16
C CYS A 1 0.79 -3.85 -1.54
N SER A 2 0.94 -3.84 -0.22
CA SER A 2 2.05 -4.53 0.47
C SER A 2 2.00 -6.04 0.21
N GLU A 3 0.80 -6.60 0.25
CA GLU A 3 0.56 -8.01 -0.05
C GLU A 3 0.37 -8.26 -1.55
N LYS A 4 0.69 -9.49 -1.97
CA LYS A 4 0.47 -9.98 -3.34
C LYS A 4 -0.89 -10.66 -3.53
N CYS A 5 -1.54 -11.03 -2.43
CA CYS A 5 -2.91 -11.53 -2.35
C CYS A 5 -3.48 -11.17 -0.96
N GLY A 6 -4.78 -11.22 -0.78
CA GLY A 6 -5.45 -10.86 0.47
C GLY A 6 -5.53 -9.35 0.70
N ILE A 7 -5.73 -8.97 1.96
CA ILE A 7 -5.78 -7.57 2.40
C ILE A 7 -4.36 -7.12 2.75
N GLY A 8 -3.94 -6.00 2.19
CA GLY A 8 -2.70 -5.34 2.53
C GLY A 8 -2.86 -3.84 2.70
N ILE A 9 -1.73 -3.15 2.79
CA ILE A 9 -1.67 -1.68 2.92
C ILE A 9 -0.96 -1.12 1.69
N ARG A 10 -1.48 -0.02 1.14
CA ARG A 10 -0.78 0.78 0.13
C ARG A 10 -0.46 2.13 0.73
N LYS A 11 0.80 2.55 0.60
CA LYS A 11 1.23 3.90 0.99
C LYS A 11 1.35 4.77 -0.26
N ARG A 12 0.81 5.98 -0.23
CA ARG A 12 0.98 6.98 -1.29
C ARG A 12 1.99 8.03 -0.83
N PRO A 13 3.12 8.25 -1.52
CA PRO A 13 4.04 9.31 -1.13
C PRO A 13 3.36 10.68 -1.23
N TYR A 14 3.70 11.58 -0.30
CA TYR A 14 3.28 12.99 -0.32
C TYR A 14 4.50 13.89 -0.22
N TRP A 15 4.36 15.13 -0.66
CA TRP A 15 5.35 16.18 -0.48
C TRP A 15 4.63 17.51 -0.27
N CYS A 16 5.22 18.37 0.56
CA CYS A 16 4.74 19.73 0.75
C CYS A 16 5.52 20.67 -0.15
N GLN A 17 4.81 21.65 -0.71
CA GLN A 17 5.41 22.63 -1.59
C GLN A 17 4.99 24.06 -1.23
N VAL A 18 5.92 24.99 -1.35
CA VAL A 18 5.69 26.44 -1.23
C VAL A 18 6.29 27.10 -2.45
N GLN A 19 5.52 27.91 -3.18
CA GLN A 19 5.97 28.60 -4.39
C GLN A 19 6.71 27.64 -5.36
N ASN A 20 6.10 26.48 -5.63
CA ASN A 20 6.63 25.40 -6.48
C ASN A 20 7.94 24.74 -6.03
N HIS A 21 8.41 24.99 -4.81
CA HIS A 21 9.56 24.30 -4.23
C HIS A 21 9.11 23.25 -3.23
N VAL A 22 9.61 22.02 -3.39
CA VAL A 22 9.42 20.96 -2.39
C VAL A 22 10.23 21.30 -1.16
N ILE A 23 9.56 21.38 0.00
CA ILE A 23 10.19 21.71 1.29
C ILE A 23 10.31 20.47 2.17
N ASN A 24 11.17 20.55 3.19
CA ASN A 24 11.32 19.46 4.15
C ASN A 24 9.97 19.17 4.84
N PRO A 25 9.58 17.89 4.98
CA PRO A 25 8.32 17.50 5.62
C PRO A 25 8.09 18.10 7.02
N VAL A 26 9.17 18.42 7.77
CA VAL A 26 9.08 19.08 9.09
C VAL A 26 8.39 20.45 9.03
N TYR A 27 8.41 21.11 7.87
CA TYR A 27 7.76 22.40 7.65
C TYR A 27 6.39 22.27 6.97
N CYS A 28 5.88 21.04 6.79
CA CYS A 28 4.50 20.83 6.36
C CYS A 28 3.53 21.37 7.40
N ARG A 29 2.41 21.93 6.95
CA ARG A 29 1.31 22.30 7.85
C ARG A 29 0.46 21.06 8.14
N ASP A 30 0.21 20.81 9.43
CA ASP A 30 -0.72 19.77 9.88
C ASP A 30 -2.21 20.18 9.71
N PRO A 31 -3.12 19.21 9.52
CA PRO A 31 -2.88 17.77 9.48
C PRO A 31 -2.41 17.29 8.09
N LEU A 32 -1.44 16.36 8.11
CA LEU A 32 -1.00 15.66 6.91
C LEU A 32 -2.13 14.74 6.36
N PRO A 33 -2.25 14.62 5.02
CA PRO A 33 -3.23 13.72 4.43
C PRO A 33 -2.92 12.26 4.79
N PRO A 34 -3.94 11.39 4.89
CA PRO A 34 -3.72 9.97 5.12
C PRO A 34 -2.82 9.40 4.01
N VAL A 35 -1.67 8.89 4.44
CA VAL A 35 -0.62 8.38 3.56
C VAL A 35 -0.79 6.89 3.30
N GLU A 36 -1.63 6.23 4.10
CA GLU A 36 -1.85 4.78 4.10
C GLU A 36 -3.33 4.47 3.88
N GLU A 37 -3.59 3.52 2.99
CA GLU A 37 -4.93 3.02 2.69
C GLU A 37 -4.91 1.49 2.64
N SER A 38 -6.02 0.85 3.02
CA SER A 38 -6.18 -0.58 2.83
C SER A 38 -6.35 -0.89 1.33
N CYS A 39 -5.80 -2.03 0.90
CA CYS A 39 -5.93 -2.52 -0.46
C CYS A 39 -6.21 -4.01 -0.46
N TYR A 40 -7.01 -4.46 -1.42
CA TYR A 40 -7.29 -5.89 -1.61
C TYR A 40 -6.60 -6.36 -2.89
N ALA A 41 -5.64 -7.27 -2.76
CA ALA A 41 -4.84 -7.82 -3.85
C ALA A 41 -5.47 -9.08 -4.48
N GLY A 42 -6.73 -9.38 -4.16
CA GLY A 42 -7.44 -10.59 -4.64
C GLY A 42 -7.29 -11.78 -3.68
N PRO A 43 -7.86 -12.95 -4.01
CA PRO A 43 -7.75 -14.15 -3.18
C PRO A 43 -6.33 -14.75 -3.22
N CYS A 44 -5.92 -15.40 -2.14
CA CYS A 44 -4.68 -16.17 -2.13
C CYS A 44 -4.90 -17.57 -2.69
N HIS A 45 -4.04 -17.99 -3.62
CA HIS A 45 -4.04 -19.35 -4.16
C HIS A 45 -3.26 -20.29 -3.24
N TYR A 46 -3.73 -21.53 -3.16
CA TYR A 46 -3.05 -22.61 -2.44
C TYR A 46 -2.93 -23.83 -3.34
N TRP A 47 -1.83 -24.56 -3.21
CA TRP A 47 -1.66 -25.82 -3.91
C TRP A 47 -2.36 -26.94 -3.13
N SER A 48 -3.17 -27.73 -3.83
CA SER A 48 -3.73 -28.99 -3.31
C SER A 48 -3.10 -30.16 -4.06
N LYS A 49 -2.65 -31.18 -3.31
CA LYS A 49 -2.25 -32.46 -3.89
C LYS A 49 -3.46 -33.38 -4.00
N GLY A 50 -3.57 -34.14 -5.10
CA GLY A 50 -4.55 -35.21 -5.28
C GLY A 50 -3.88 -36.59 -5.20
N GLU A 51 -4.67 -37.64 -4.99
CA GLU A 51 -4.17 -39.02 -5.09
C GLU A 51 -3.80 -39.34 -6.54
N TRP A 52 -2.67 -40.03 -6.72
CA TRP A 52 -2.29 -40.59 -8.01
C TRP A 52 -3.03 -41.93 -8.17
N GLY A 53 -3.68 -42.11 -9.33
CA GLY A 53 -4.61 -43.21 -9.59
C GLY A 53 -4.04 -44.61 -9.35
N SER A 54 -4.94 -45.49 -8.91
CA SER A 54 -4.78 -46.94 -8.66
C SER A 54 -4.57 -47.76 -9.92
#